data_AF-A0A1C5SE51-F1
#
_entry.id   AF-A0A1C5SE51-F1
#
_cell.length_a   1.000
_cell.length_b   1.000
_cell.length_c   1.000
_cell.angle_alpha   90.00
_cell.angle_beta   90.00
_cell.angle_gamma   90.00
#
_symmetry.space_group_name_H-M   'P 1'
#
loop_
_entity.id
_entity.type
_entity.pdbx_description
1 polymer ?
#
loop_
_entity_poly.entity_id
_entity_poly.type
_entity_poly.pdbx_seq_one_letter_code
_entity_poly.pdbx_strand_id
1 'polypeptide(L)'
;MNKKEFKQWVKKTYRDFQKDKQAIAYSGCSDVVIVYDTTAVKSAIAKCYPQDTFDYDTGVAIAYARLKGIEIPKVEEEPEFKRVGNGQEYYCIGKFNTARFGAVYTLETDHFLDKASFENNNYFHTRKRAEEVADKINLLLKLERLHDTYCPDYVPDWQDNARKYYVFYGTKDSTYYVGGCLAADRKPCVYFPTTEIAQKVCDILNGETKNAKSLCGAC
;
A
#
# COMPACT_ATOMS: atom_id res chain seq x y z
N MET A 1 4.60 -11.44 7.27
CA MET A 1 3.21 -11.43 7.77
C MET A 1 2.71 -9.98 7.77
N ASN A 2 1.43 -9.72 7.45
CA ASN A 2 0.94 -8.34 7.38
C ASN A 2 0.67 -7.73 8.77
N LYS A 3 0.50 -6.40 8.85
CA LYS A 3 0.27 -5.69 10.15
C LYS A 3 -0.93 -6.24 10.94
N LYS A 4 -1.99 -6.71 10.28
CA LYS A 4 -3.20 -7.22 10.96
C LYS A 4 -2.96 -8.58 11.59
N GLU A 5 -2.34 -9.48 10.86
CA GLU A 5 -1.93 -10.80 11.35
C GLU A 5 -0.88 -10.66 12.47
N PHE A 6 0.03 -9.66 12.37
CA PHE A 6 0.94 -9.33 13.47
C PHE A 6 0.21 -8.88 14.72
N LYS A 7 -0.79 -8.00 14.60
CA LYS A 7 -1.65 -7.63 15.73
C LYS A 7 -2.37 -8.84 16.34
N GLN A 8 -2.75 -9.83 15.54
CA GLN A 8 -3.36 -11.07 16.05
C GLN A 8 -2.33 -11.94 16.79
N TRP A 9 -1.11 -12.06 16.24
CA TRP A 9 -0.01 -12.74 16.92
C TRP A 9 0.32 -12.07 18.26
N VAL A 10 0.44 -10.74 18.30
CA VAL A 10 0.66 -9.96 19.54
C VAL A 10 -0.43 -10.27 20.55
N LYS A 11 -1.72 -10.18 20.17
CA LYS A 11 -2.84 -10.47 21.08
C LYS A 11 -2.79 -11.90 21.63
N LYS A 12 -2.40 -12.88 20.82
CA LYS A 12 -2.27 -14.27 21.26
C LYS A 12 -1.11 -14.43 22.25
N THR A 13 0.08 -14.00 21.87
CA THR A 13 1.29 -14.12 22.67
C THR A 13 1.18 -13.36 23.99
N TYR A 14 0.55 -12.18 23.98
CA TYR A 14 0.27 -11.41 25.19
C TYR A 14 -0.68 -12.14 26.14
N ARG A 15 -1.74 -12.78 25.63
CA ARG A 15 -2.63 -13.62 26.46
C ARG A 15 -1.90 -14.83 27.06
N ASP A 16 -0.93 -15.39 26.32
CA ASP A 16 -0.12 -16.49 26.82
C ASP A 16 0.79 -16.00 27.96
N PHE A 17 1.39 -14.81 27.82
CA PHE A 17 2.10 -14.14 28.91
C PHE A 17 1.22 -13.92 30.14
N GLN A 18 0.00 -13.38 29.98
CA GLN A 18 -0.91 -13.13 31.10
C GLN A 18 -1.29 -14.40 31.90
N LYS A 19 -1.18 -15.58 31.28
CA LYS A 19 -1.42 -16.87 31.93
C LYS A 19 -0.17 -17.46 32.57
N ASP A 20 1.02 -16.99 32.20
CA ASP A 20 2.28 -17.44 32.76
C ASP A 20 2.55 -16.74 34.10
N LYS A 21 2.21 -17.43 35.19
CA LYS A 21 2.41 -16.94 36.56
C LYS A 21 3.89 -16.77 36.95
N GLN A 22 4.81 -17.29 36.15
CA GLN A 22 6.26 -17.21 36.40
C GLN A 22 6.91 -16.05 35.65
N ALA A 23 6.19 -15.38 34.75
CA ALA A 23 6.69 -14.25 33.99
C ALA A 23 6.07 -12.95 34.50
N ILE A 24 6.90 -11.93 34.71
CA ILE A 24 6.46 -10.58 35.06
C ILE A 24 7.06 -9.57 34.08
N ALA A 25 6.30 -8.53 33.74
CA ALA A 25 6.71 -7.50 32.80
C ALA A 25 6.93 -6.16 33.51
N TYR A 26 8.01 -5.47 33.14
CA TYR A 26 8.32 -4.12 33.58
C TYR A 26 8.49 -3.22 32.36
N SER A 27 7.96 -2.01 32.43
CA SER A 27 8.17 -0.96 31.42
C SER A 27 8.89 0.22 32.07
N GLY A 28 9.98 0.66 31.46
CA GLY A 28 10.76 1.83 31.89
C GLY A 28 10.47 3.07 31.03
N CYS A 29 10.97 4.23 31.47
CA CYS A 29 10.78 5.55 30.85
C CYS A 29 11.46 5.73 29.46
N SER A 30 11.80 4.65 28.76
CA SER A 30 12.56 4.70 27.49
C SER A 30 11.97 3.77 26.42
N ASP A 31 10.67 3.48 26.49
CA ASP A 31 9.97 2.58 25.55
C ASP A 31 10.63 1.20 25.46
N VAL A 32 11.14 0.74 26.61
CA VAL A 32 11.72 -0.58 26.80
C VAL A 32 10.79 -1.39 27.69
N VAL A 33 10.47 -2.60 27.23
CA VAL A 33 9.79 -3.61 28.03
C VAL A 33 10.75 -4.74 28.33
N ILE A 34 10.81 -5.13 29.60
CA ILE A 34 11.58 -6.25 30.11
C ILE A 34 10.58 -7.28 30.61
N VAL A 35 10.71 -8.53 30.16
CA VAL A 35 9.97 -9.65 30.73
C VAL A 35 10.97 -10.54 31.47
N TYR A 36 10.66 -10.86 32.73
CA TYR A 36 11.51 -11.60 33.64
C TYR A 36 10.80 -12.89 34.10
N ASP A 37 11.48 -14.02 33.98
CA ASP A 37 11.07 -15.31 34.52
C ASP A 37 11.58 -15.44 35.96
N THR A 38 10.66 -15.48 36.92
CA THR A 38 10.97 -15.51 38.36
C THR A 38 11.54 -16.84 38.82
N THR A 39 11.30 -17.93 38.07
CA THR A 39 11.77 -19.27 38.43
C THR A 39 13.15 -19.53 37.85
N ALA A 40 13.32 -19.23 36.56
CA ALA A 40 14.58 -19.46 35.85
C ALA A 40 15.61 -18.34 36.07
N VAL A 41 15.21 -17.21 36.66
CA VAL A 41 16.04 -16.01 36.86
C VAL A 41 16.63 -15.52 35.53
N LYS A 42 15.78 -15.48 34.49
CA LYS A 42 16.14 -15.04 33.14
C LYS A 42 15.27 -13.88 32.71
N SER A 43 15.81 -12.98 31.90
CA SER A 43 15.04 -11.90 31.29
C SER A 43 15.26 -11.84 29.79
N ALA A 44 14.29 -11.23 29.11
CA ALA A 44 14.47 -10.75 27.76
C ALA A 44 13.88 -9.35 27.62
N ILE A 45 14.43 -8.60 26.66
CA ILE A 45 14.14 -7.19 26.47
C ILE A 45 13.56 -6.99 25.08
N ALA A 46 12.56 -6.14 24.95
CA ALA A 46 12.13 -5.54 23.71
C ALA A 46 12.52 -4.05 23.73
N LYS A 47 13.41 -3.66 22.80
CA LYS A 47 13.76 -2.26 22.53
C LYS A 47 13.07 -1.86 21.24
N CYS A 48 12.27 -0.81 21.29
CA CYS A 48 11.52 -0.32 20.14
C CYS A 48 12.32 0.73 19.40
N TYR A 49 12.28 0.68 18.07
CA TYR A 49 12.82 1.75 17.27
C TYR A 49 11.90 2.98 17.42
N PRO A 50 12.42 4.20 17.56
CA PRO A 50 11.62 5.42 17.75
C PRO A 50 10.55 5.68 16.67
N GLN A 51 10.72 5.08 15.49
CA GLN A 51 9.80 5.17 14.36
C GLN A 51 8.59 4.21 14.41
N ASP A 52 8.54 3.27 15.35
CA ASP A 52 7.41 2.35 15.51
C ASP A 52 6.43 2.90 16.56
N THR A 53 5.16 3.10 16.21
CA THR A 53 4.09 3.36 17.20
C THR A 53 4.06 2.24 18.24
N PHE A 54 4.49 2.54 19.48
CA PHE A 54 4.69 1.55 20.53
C PHE A 54 3.46 1.43 21.43
N ASP A 55 2.80 0.26 21.41
CA ASP A 55 1.84 -0.14 22.44
C ASP A 55 2.46 -1.18 23.39
N TYR A 56 2.19 -1.03 24.68
CA TYR A 56 2.78 -1.86 25.76
C TYR A 56 2.59 -3.36 25.51
N ASP A 57 1.44 -3.79 24.98
CA ASP A 57 1.13 -5.19 24.74
C ASP A 57 2.06 -5.80 23.68
N THR A 58 2.37 -5.05 22.62
CA THR A 58 3.37 -5.44 21.61
C THR A 58 4.75 -5.62 22.24
N GLY A 59 5.18 -4.70 23.10
CA GLY A 59 6.46 -4.81 23.81
C GLY A 59 6.56 -6.06 24.68
N VAL A 60 5.51 -6.34 25.45
CA VAL A 60 5.42 -7.53 26.30
C VAL A 60 5.43 -8.80 25.45
N ALA A 61 4.64 -8.87 24.38
CA ALA A 61 4.59 -10.05 23.52
C ALA A 61 5.95 -10.37 22.88
N ILE A 62 6.68 -9.36 22.40
CA ILE A 62 8.02 -9.55 21.81
C ILE A 62 9.04 -10.01 22.86
N ALA A 63 9.07 -9.35 24.03
CA ALA A 63 9.99 -9.71 25.10
C ALA A 63 9.70 -11.11 25.64
N TYR A 64 8.43 -11.46 25.85
CA TYR A 64 8.01 -12.79 26.27
C TYR A 64 8.34 -13.86 25.23
N ALA A 65 8.12 -13.59 23.93
CA ALA A 65 8.50 -14.51 22.86
C ALA A 65 10.02 -14.80 22.86
N ARG A 66 10.86 -13.77 23.02
CA ARG A 66 12.32 -13.94 23.15
C ARG A 66 12.69 -14.80 24.35
N LEU A 67 12.08 -14.53 25.50
CA LEU A 67 12.32 -15.27 26.74
C LEU A 67 11.99 -16.77 26.60
N LYS A 68 10.90 -17.10 25.90
CA LYS A 68 10.45 -18.49 25.69
C LYS A 68 10.98 -19.14 24.41
N GLY A 69 11.81 -18.44 23.63
CA GLY A 69 12.34 -18.94 22.35
C GLY A 69 11.27 -19.10 21.26
N ILE A 70 10.16 -18.37 21.35
CA ILE A 70 9.11 -18.33 20.33
C ILE A 70 9.60 -17.45 19.18
N GLU A 71 9.48 -17.96 17.94
CA GLU A 71 9.83 -17.19 16.75
C GLU A 71 8.94 -15.95 16.63
N ILE A 72 9.58 -14.78 16.54
CA ILE A 72 8.88 -13.50 16.31
C ILE A 72 8.66 -13.36 14.82
N PRO A 73 7.40 -13.27 14.36
CA PRO A 73 7.13 -13.11 12.95
C PRO A 73 7.71 -11.80 12.42
N LYS A 74 8.33 -11.85 11.24
CA LYS A 74 8.70 -10.64 10.51
C LYS A 74 7.43 -9.97 9.97
N VAL A 75 7.23 -8.71 10.38
CA VAL A 75 6.23 -7.84 9.78
C VAL A 75 6.81 -7.35 8.46
N GLU A 76 6.09 -7.57 7.38
CA GLU A 76 6.44 -6.91 6.14
C GLU A 76 5.95 -5.46 6.25
N GLU A 77 6.89 -4.52 6.20
CA GLU A 77 6.56 -3.10 6.10
C GLU A 77 5.96 -2.82 4.72
N GLU A 78 4.95 -1.95 4.69
CA GLU A 78 4.45 -1.42 3.43
C GLU A 78 5.60 -0.68 2.73
N PRO A 79 5.71 -0.78 1.40
CA PRO A 79 6.75 -0.07 0.68
C PRO A 79 6.58 1.43 0.92
N GLU A 80 7.58 2.04 1.56
CA GLU A 80 7.64 3.47 1.72
C GLU A 80 7.98 4.09 0.37
N PHE A 81 7.07 4.89 -0.18
CA PHE A 81 7.40 5.76 -1.31
C PHE A 81 8.40 6.79 -0.82
N LYS A 82 9.54 6.91 -1.50
CA LYS A 82 10.59 7.85 -1.13
C LYS A 82 10.70 8.94 -2.16
N ARG A 83 10.92 10.17 -1.69
CA ARG A 83 11.35 11.29 -2.53
C ARG A 83 12.83 11.11 -2.86
N VAL A 84 13.27 11.65 -4.00
CA VAL A 84 14.71 11.75 -4.28
C VAL A 84 15.34 12.81 -3.37
N GLY A 85 16.66 12.87 -3.31
CA GLY A 85 17.36 13.90 -2.54
C GLY A 85 17.20 15.30 -3.14
N ASN A 86 17.36 16.34 -2.31
CA ASN A 86 17.36 17.72 -2.79
C ASN A 86 18.43 17.93 -3.88
N GLY A 87 18.05 18.60 -4.97
CA GLY A 87 18.85 18.81 -6.17
C GLY A 87 18.89 17.59 -7.11
N GLN A 88 18.25 16.46 -6.77
CA GLN A 88 18.14 15.31 -7.67
C GLN A 88 16.92 15.43 -8.58
N GLU A 89 17.01 14.75 -9.72
CA GLU A 89 15.93 14.73 -10.70
C GLU A 89 14.81 13.75 -10.33
N TYR A 90 13.59 14.15 -10.64
CA TYR A 90 12.45 13.26 -10.75
C TYR A 90 11.63 13.65 -11.99
N TYR A 91 10.69 12.78 -12.33
CA TYR A 91 9.83 12.94 -13.50
C TYR A 91 8.38 12.96 -13.06
N CYS A 92 7.57 13.79 -13.70
CA CYS A 92 6.12 13.83 -13.50
C CYS A 92 5.41 13.77 -14.86
N ILE A 93 4.14 13.43 -14.86
CA ILE A 93 3.30 13.47 -16.05
C ILE A 93 2.76 14.88 -16.18
N GLY A 94 3.02 15.48 -17.34
CA GLY A 94 2.57 16.83 -17.65
C GLY A 94 2.40 17.03 -19.15
N LYS A 95 2.00 18.24 -19.54
CA LYS A 95 2.01 18.69 -20.92
C LYS A 95 3.17 19.65 -21.09
N PHE A 96 4.10 19.32 -21.99
CA PHE A 96 5.17 20.24 -22.34
C PHE A 96 5.17 20.43 -23.85
N ASN A 97 4.59 21.55 -24.32
CA ASN A 97 4.53 21.95 -25.73
C ASN A 97 4.03 20.87 -26.71
N THR A 98 3.27 19.90 -26.21
CA THR A 98 2.68 18.81 -27.00
C THR A 98 1.20 18.67 -26.70
N ALA A 99 0.45 18.16 -27.67
CA ALA A 99 -0.98 17.91 -27.52
C ALA A 99 -1.30 16.72 -26.58
N ARG A 100 -0.30 15.92 -26.20
CA ARG A 100 -0.44 14.70 -25.40
C ARG A 100 0.28 14.85 -24.06
N PHE A 101 -0.13 14.08 -23.06
CA PHE A 101 0.65 13.97 -21.83
C PHE A 101 1.98 13.25 -22.11
N GLY A 102 3.03 13.64 -21.40
CA GLY A 102 4.36 13.03 -21.47
C GLY A 102 5.10 13.16 -20.16
N ALA A 103 6.30 12.58 -20.10
CA ALA A 103 7.20 12.75 -18.97
C ALA A 103 7.84 14.14 -19.01
N VAL A 104 7.68 14.90 -17.93
CA VAL A 104 8.30 16.19 -17.69
C VAL A 104 9.35 16.02 -16.62
N TYR A 105 10.53 16.58 -16.86
CA TYR A 105 11.65 16.58 -15.94
C TYR A 105 11.48 17.70 -14.89
N THR A 106 11.86 17.44 -13.64
CA THR A 106 11.93 18.43 -12.55
C THR A 106 13.08 18.10 -11.60
N LEU A 107 13.55 19.11 -10.88
CA LEU A 107 14.50 18.95 -9.78
C LEU A 107 13.76 19.05 -8.45
N GLU A 108 14.05 18.10 -7.55
CA GLU A 108 13.56 18.13 -6.18
C GLU A 108 14.20 19.29 -5.43
N THR A 109 13.41 20.25 -4.98
CA THR A 109 13.87 21.45 -4.28
C THR A 109 13.21 21.63 -2.92
N ASP A 110 12.49 20.61 -2.45
CA ASP A 110 11.59 20.70 -1.29
C ASP A 110 10.53 21.80 -1.41
N HIS A 111 10.22 22.15 -2.65
CA HIS A 111 9.18 23.12 -2.94
C HIS A 111 7.79 22.48 -2.79
N PHE A 112 6.77 23.28 -2.51
CA PHE A 112 5.42 22.76 -2.29
C PHE A 112 4.87 21.99 -3.50
N LEU A 113 5.34 22.29 -4.72
CA LEU A 113 4.99 21.56 -5.94
C LEU A 113 5.61 20.16 -6.00
N ASP A 114 6.80 19.99 -5.45
CA ASP A 114 7.48 18.70 -5.35
C ASP A 114 6.71 17.80 -4.39
N LYS A 115 6.34 18.36 -3.23
CA LYS A 115 5.47 17.71 -2.25
C LYS A 115 4.11 17.34 -2.85
N ALA A 116 3.47 18.25 -3.57
CA ALA A 116 2.17 17.99 -4.20
C ALA A 116 2.26 16.89 -5.27
N SER A 117 3.34 16.87 -6.07
CA SER A 117 3.60 15.83 -7.07
C SER A 117 3.84 14.47 -6.43
N PHE A 118 4.49 14.44 -5.27
CA PHE A 118 4.69 13.23 -4.50
C PHE A 118 3.37 12.71 -3.91
N GLU A 119 2.61 13.57 -3.23
CA GLU A 119 1.34 13.22 -2.57
C GLU A 119 0.24 12.79 -3.55
N ASN A 120 0.23 13.31 -4.78
CA ASN A 120 -0.73 12.91 -5.81
C ASN A 120 -0.27 11.70 -6.66
N ASN A 121 0.82 11.04 -6.28
CA ASN A 121 1.45 9.92 -6.99
C ASN A 121 1.95 10.26 -8.42
N ASN A 122 2.12 11.54 -8.74
CA ASN A 122 2.70 12.00 -10.01
C ASN A 122 4.21 12.24 -9.88
N TYR A 123 4.92 11.27 -9.30
CA TYR A 123 6.33 11.37 -8.96
C TYR A 123 7.06 10.07 -9.33
N PHE A 124 7.92 10.15 -10.34
CA PHE A 124 8.59 8.99 -10.92
C PHE A 124 10.11 9.18 -10.86
N HIS A 125 10.80 8.14 -10.39
CA HIS A 125 12.26 8.15 -10.30
C HIS A 125 12.94 8.04 -11.66
N THR A 126 12.23 7.57 -12.70
CA THR A 126 12.80 7.39 -14.03
C THR A 126 11.87 7.93 -15.10
N ARG A 127 12.47 8.56 -16.13
CA ARG A 127 11.78 9.05 -17.31
C ARG A 127 10.95 7.96 -17.99
N LYS A 128 11.58 6.81 -18.23
CA LYS A 128 10.94 5.67 -18.90
C LYS A 128 9.65 5.26 -18.19
N ARG A 129 9.66 5.21 -16.86
CA ARG A 129 8.46 4.85 -16.11
C ARG A 129 7.38 5.92 -16.22
N ALA A 130 7.74 7.20 -16.16
CA ALA A 130 6.80 8.29 -16.39
C ALA A 130 6.19 8.25 -17.81
N GLU A 131 6.99 7.94 -18.83
CA GLU A 131 6.53 7.77 -20.22
C GLU A 131 5.53 6.60 -20.36
N GLU A 132 5.84 5.44 -19.77
CA GLU A 132 4.93 4.29 -19.76
C GLU A 132 3.57 4.61 -19.11
N VAL A 133 3.55 5.42 -18.05
CA VAL A 133 2.30 5.83 -17.39
C VAL A 133 1.59 6.91 -18.19
N ALA A 134 2.32 7.85 -18.80
CA ALA A 134 1.75 8.86 -19.69
C ALA A 134 1.03 8.22 -20.89
N ASP A 135 1.60 7.17 -21.48
CA ASP A 135 0.96 6.41 -22.57
C ASP A 135 -0.36 5.76 -22.13
N LYS A 136 -0.40 5.20 -20.91
CA LYS A 136 -1.63 4.65 -20.34
C LYS A 136 -2.70 5.74 -20.14
N ILE A 137 -2.32 6.91 -19.63
CA ILE A 137 -3.25 8.04 -19.45
C ILE A 137 -3.77 8.51 -20.80
N ASN A 138 -2.89 8.68 -21.80
CA ASN A 138 -3.30 9.10 -23.14
C ASN A 138 -4.28 8.08 -23.78
N LEU A 139 -4.04 6.78 -23.61
CA LEU A 139 -4.95 5.73 -24.07
C LEU A 139 -6.29 5.80 -23.34
N LEU A 140 -6.28 5.90 -22.00
CA LEU A 140 -7.48 6.02 -21.19
C LEU A 140 -8.34 7.21 -21.66
N LEU A 141 -7.75 8.40 -21.75
CA LEU A 141 -8.46 9.60 -22.19
C LEU A 141 -9.04 9.46 -23.61
N LYS A 142 -8.36 8.74 -24.50
CA LYS A 142 -8.88 8.44 -25.84
C LYS A 142 -10.08 7.50 -25.77
N LEU A 143 -10.04 6.47 -24.92
CA LEU A 143 -11.15 5.53 -24.73
C LEU A 143 -12.36 6.20 -24.09
N GLU A 144 -12.16 7.02 -23.05
CA GLU A 144 -13.24 7.81 -22.40
C GLU A 144 -13.91 8.74 -23.43
N ARG A 145 -13.13 9.44 -24.26
CA ARG A 145 -13.70 10.27 -25.33
C ARG A 145 -14.55 9.46 -26.33
N LEU A 146 -14.07 8.27 -26.71
CA LEU A 146 -14.82 7.39 -27.62
C LEU A 146 -16.09 6.87 -26.95
N HIS A 147 -16.01 6.50 -25.67
CA HIS A 147 -17.17 6.10 -24.86
C HIS A 147 -18.23 7.20 -24.87
N ASP A 148 -17.87 8.44 -24.50
CA ASP A 148 -18.82 9.56 -24.44
C ASP A 148 -19.40 9.89 -25.81
N THR A 149 -18.64 9.66 -26.89
CA THR A 149 -19.10 9.90 -28.26
C THR A 149 -20.13 8.84 -28.71
N TYR A 150 -19.88 7.57 -28.43
CA TYR A 150 -20.75 6.47 -28.90
C TYR A 150 -21.87 6.11 -27.91
N CYS A 151 -21.69 6.43 -26.63
CA CYS A 151 -22.56 6.01 -25.53
C CYS A 151 -22.78 7.18 -24.54
N PRO A 152 -23.29 8.35 -24.98
CA PRO A 152 -23.34 9.59 -24.18
C PRO A 152 -24.15 9.47 -22.88
N ASP A 153 -25.19 8.62 -22.87
CA ASP A 153 -26.08 8.43 -21.71
C ASP A 153 -25.81 7.11 -20.96
N TYR A 154 -24.80 6.34 -21.38
CA TYR A 154 -24.53 5.04 -20.77
C TYR A 154 -23.68 5.21 -19.51
N VAL A 155 -24.20 4.73 -18.39
CA VAL A 155 -23.47 4.55 -17.15
C VAL A 155 -23.61 3.09 -16.71
N PRO A 156 -22.51 2.34 -16.51
CA PRO A 156 -22.60 0.95 -16.06
C PRO A 156 -23.29 0.83 -14.70
N ASP A 157 -24.46 0.19 -14.64
CA ASP A 157 -25.08 -0.25 -13.39
C ASP A 157 -24.48 -1.60 -12.98
N TRP A 158 -23.78 -1.64 -11.86
CA TRP A 158 -23.15 -2.87 -11.37
C TRP A 158 -24.09 -3.77 -10.56
N GLN A 159 -25.33 -3.35 -10.30
CA GLN A 159 -26.35 -4.13 -9.55
C GLN A 159 -27.30 -4.92 -10.45
N ASP A 160 -27.39 -4.57 -11.74
CA ASP A 160 -28.36 -5.13 -12.69
C ASP A 160 -28.03 -6.55 -13.20
N ASN A 161 -26.91 -7.14 -12.79
CA ASN A 161 -26.35 -8.40 -13.30
C ASN A 161 -26.14 -8.46 -14.83
N ALA A 162 -26.29 -7.35 -15.56
CA ALA A 162 -26.07 -7.30 -17.00
C ALA A 162 -24.59 -7.45 -17.33
N ARG A 163 -24.27 -7.85 -18.56
CA ARG A 163 -22.90 -7.91 -19.04
C ARG A 163 -22.44 -6.55 -19.54
N LYS A 164 -21.26 -6.13 -19.08
CA LYS A 164 -20.57 -4.88 -19.44
C LYS A 164 -19.41 -5.22 -20.34
N TYR A 165 -19.13 -4.38 -21.33
CA TYR A 165 -18.10 -4.63 -22.33
C TYR A 165 -16.99 -3.60 -22.22
N TYR A 166 -15.76 -4.02 -22.48
CA TYR A 166 -14.59 -3.16 -22.41
C TYR A 166 -13.58 -3.52 -23.50
N VAL A 167 -12.73 -2.56 -23.86
CA VAL A 167 -11.65 -2.77 -24.84
C VAL A 167 -10.34 -3.04 -24.10
N PHE A 168 -9.57 -4.02 -24.56
CA PHE A 168 -8.22 -4.29 -24.04
C PHE A 168 -7.24 -4.60 -25.17
N TYR A 169 -5.95 -4.43 -24.90
CA TYR A 169 -4.88 -4.64 -25.88
C TYR A 169 -4.15 -5.96 -25.64
N GLY A 170 -4.10 -6.82 -26.66
CA GLY A 170 -3.30 -8.03 -26.71
C GLY A 170 -1.86 -7.70 -27.06
N THR A 171 -0.93 -7.91 -26.12
CA THR A 171 0.49 -7.59 -26.34
C THR A 171 1.19 -8.57 -27.28
N LYS A 172 0.73 -9.83 -27.33
CA LYS A 172 1.35 -10.90 -28.14
C LYS A 172 1.19 -10.66 -29.64
N ASP A 173 0.07 -10.11 -30.05
CA ASP A 173 -0.34 -9.89 -31.43
C ASP A 173 -0.58 -8.41 -31.77
N SER A 174 -0.32 -7.52 -30.80
CA SER A 174 -0.45 -6.08 -30.94
C SER A 174 -1.83 -5.61 -31.42
N THR A 175 -2.90 -6.27 -30.94
CA THR A 175 -4.27 -6.08 -31.43
C THR A 175 -5.24 -5.74 -30.30
N TYR A 176 -6.25 -4.90 -30.58
CA TYR A 176 -7.32 -4.61 -29.62
C TYR A 176 -8.45 -5.63 -29.70
N TYR A 177 -8.97 -6.00 -28.53
CA TYR A 177 -10.02 -6.99 -28.34
C TYR A 177 -11.15 -6.43 -27.49
N VAL A 178 -12.35 -7.02 -27.66
CA VAL A 178 -13.50 -6.76 -26.80
C VAL A 178 -13.58 -7.84 -25.73
N GLY A 179 -13.61 -7.42 -24.47
CA GLY A 179 -13.88 -8.26 -23.31
C GLY A 179 -15.27 -7.99 -22.73
N GLY A 180 -15.73 -8.88 -21.86
CA GLY A 180 -16.99 -8.71 -21.13
C GLY A 180 -16.89 -9.16 -19.67
N CYS A 181 -17.65 -8.53 -18.78
CA CYS A 181 -17.75 -8.89 -17.36
C CYS A 181 -19.18 -8.65 -16.84
N LEU A 182 -19.57 -9.34 -15.76
CA LEU A 182 -20.90 -9.15 -15.14
C LEU A 182 -20.85 -8.18 -13.95
N ALA A 183 -19.84 -8.33 -13.09
CA ALA A 183 -19.77 -7.67 -11.79
C ALA A 183 -18.35 -7.19 -11.44
N ALA A 184 -17.54 -6.82 -12.45
CA ALA A 184 -16.17 -6.39 -12.23
C ALA A 184 -15.90 -5.06 -12.96
N ASP A 185 -15.84 -3.98 -12.19
CA ASP A 185 -15.33 -2.69 -12.65
C ASP A 185 -13.80 -2.77 -12.79
N ARG A 186 -13.33 -2.97 -14.03
CA ARG A 186 -11.90 -3.09 -14.33
C ARG A 186 -11.28 -1.69 -14.41
N LYS A 187 -10.67 -1.26 -13.31
CA LYS A 187 -9.80 -0.07 -13.28
C LYS A 187 -8.58 -0.25 -14.21
N PRO A 188 -7.91 0.84 -14.62
CA PRO A 188 -6.69 0.75 -15.43
C PRO A 188 -5.69 -0.25 -14.85
N CYS A 189 -5.30 -1.25 -15.64
CA CYS A 189 -4.48 -2.36 -15.16
C CYS A 189 -3.00 -1.98 -15.01
N VAL A 190 -2.40 -2.42 -13.90
CA VAL A 190 -0.96 -2.41 -13.65
C VAL A 190 -0.49 -3.85 -13.49
N TYR A 191 0.63 -4.19 -14.11
CA TYR A 191 1.17 -5.54 -14.09
C TYR A 191 2.27 -5.64 -13.04
N PHE A 192 2.19 -6.68 -12.22
CA PHE A 192 3.20 -7.05 -11.23
C PHE A 192 3.79 -8.41 -11.64
N PRO A 193 5.09 -8.65 -11.39
CA PRO A 193 5.77 -9.83 -11.91
C PRO A 193 5.34 -11.13 -11.21
N THR A 194 4.72 -11.06 -10.03
CA THR A 194 4.23 -12.23 -9.29
C THR A 194 2.87 -11.97 -8.64
N THR A 195 2.12 -13.05 -8.40
CA THR A 195 0.84 -13.01 -7.70
C THR A 195 0.98 -12.49 -6.27
N GLU A 196 2.08 -12.83 -5.59
CA GLU A 196 2.35 -12.37 -4.22
C GLU A 196 2.49 -10.85 -4.17
N ILE A 197 3.19 -10.24 -5.14
CA ILE A 197 3.32 -8.77 -5.21
C ILE A 197 1.96 -8.14 -5.54
N ALA A 198 1.22 -8.70 -6.51
CA ALA A 198 -0.10 -8.21 -6.85
C ALA A 198 -1.07 -8.27 -5.66
N GLN A 199 -1.04 -9.35 -4.88
CA GLN A 199 -1.88 -9.53 -3.70
C GLN A 199 -1.54 -8.49 -2.61
N LYS A 200 -0.25 -8.19 -2.39
CA LYS A 200 0.15 -7.13 -1.45
C LYS A 200 -0.45 -5.77 -1.85
N VAL A 201 -0.46 -5.44 -3.13
CA VAL A 201 -1.09 -4.21 -3.64
C VAL A 201 -2.61 -4.24 -3.43
N CYS A 202 -3.26 -5.37 -3.70
CA CYS A 202 -4.69 -5.55 -3.40
C CYS A 202 -5.01 -5.31 -1.92
N ASP A 203 -4.18 -5.82 -1.02
CA ASP A 203 -4.38 -5.68 0.42
C ASP A 203 -4.27 -4.22 0.88
N ILE A 204 -3.31 -3.46 0.33
CA ILE A 204 -3.15 -2.01 0.58
C ILE A 204 -4.41 -1.25 0.13
N LEU A 205 -4.83 -1.41 -1.13
CA LEU A 205 -6.00 -0.72 -1.69
C LEU A 205 -7.31 -1.07 -0.95
N ASN A 206 -7.46 -2.33 -0.54
CA ASN A 206 -8.60 -2.77 0.26
C ASN A 206 -8.59 -2.15 1.66
N GLY A 207 -7.41 -1.87 2.23
CA GLY A 207 -7.24 -1.14 3.48
C GLY A 207 -7.69 0.32 3.35
N GLU A 208 -7.21 1.02 2.33
CA GLU A 208 -7.57 2.42 2.03
C GLU A 208 -9.09 2.59 1.82
N THR A 209 -9.69 1.70 1.02
CA THR A 209 -11.13 1.74 0.72
C THR A 209 -11.99 1.56 1.98
N LYS A 210 -11.58 0.66 2.89
CA LYS A 210 -12.30 0.43 4.15
C LYS A 210 -12.22 1.65 5.07
N ASN A 211 -11.05 2.28 5.16
CA ASN A 211 -10.85 3.50 5.95
C ASN A 211 -11.67 4.67 5.41
N ALA A 212 -11.75 4.84 4.09
CA ALA A 212 -12.60 5.85 3.47
C ALA A 212 -14.09 5.66 3.79
N LYS A 213 -14.58 4.40 3.80
CA LYS A 213 -15.98 4.09 4.18
C LYS A 213 -16.27 4.35 5.67
N SER A 214 -15.32 4.10 6.57
CA SER A 214 -15.51 4.40 8.00
C SER A 214 -15.56 5.90 8.32
N LEU A 215 -14.92 6.74 7.50
CA LEU A 215 -14.97 8.20 7.66
C LEU A 215 -16.26 8.81 7.09
N CYS A 216 -16.85 8.18 6.07
CA CYS A 216 -18.08 8.66 5.42
C CYS A 216 -19.38 8.22 6.15
N GLY A 217 -19.29 7.25 7.08
CA GLY A 217 -20.43 6.78 7.88
C GLY A 217 -20.65 7.52 9.21
N ALA A 218 -19.93 8.63 9.45
CA ALA A 218 -19.99 9.41 10.69
C ALA A 218 -20.72 10.76 10.54
N CYS A 219 -21.52 10.93 9.48
CA CYS A 219 -22.35 12.11 9.24
C CYS A 219 -23.82 11.81 9.52
#